data_AF-A0A7J8ZZ38-F1
#
_entry.id   AF-A0A7J8ZZ38-F1
#
_cell.length_a   1.000
_cell.length_b   1.000
_cell.length_c   1.000
_cell.angle_alpha   90.00
_cell.angle_beta   90.00
_cell.angle_gamma   90.00
#
_symmetry.space_group_name_H-M   'P 1'
#
loop_
_entity.id
_entity.type
_entity.pdbx_description
1 polymer ?
#
loop_
_entity_poly.entity_id
_entity_poly.type
_entity_poly.pdbx_seq_one_letter_code
_entity_poly.pdbx_strand_id
1 'polypeptide(L)'
;MADLRLSINSILLEHRILNDDLFIAVLNLLASAARFQPAFLLAIFDTKEDTAVQLANIGGVKQTTNEPLSGSLGSETCSLVNAILQFVESSNDVINSNPCVLLNALNFLKALWHGAGQYTTILERLKSSDKFWKQLSNSIFQSAALEVPVLKSIKESEASLLGHKYRCQSAILETMAYDVFLMKKLLYAESLVKDPSESNKKIEADNNVMKSILSNWCKSSVLGSLIKSYTSCKYDNEIYFHAKVALSLLTVHIMGKLVAGDAGSLSVSLVEKIRHVYKKLTVQPAFSELLAQYSLRGYSEGKELKALIMSDLYYHLQGELEGRKMSAGPFKELSQFLIESKMVKIYENKCSLDLFLNADDVHVFDLGRIQADLGLDMWDYSEWRTSKGIAETMLSCMQKANSMVLIGNSKLSSLKALITVLTVYEDSVSPLSSD
;
A
#
# COMPACT_ATOMS: atom_id res chain seq x y z
N MET A 1 8.57 -15.22 -28.02
CA MET A 1 7.63 -15.56 -26.92
C MET A 1 8.28 -16.51 -25.92
N ALA A 2 8.92 -17.59 -26.38
CA ALA A 2 9.69 -18.53 -25.55
C ALA A 2 10.77 -17.86 -24.68
N ASP A 3 11.59 -16.98 -25.22
CA ASP A 3 12.65 -16.29 -24.44
C ASP A 3 12.08 -15.47 -23.28
N LEU A 4 10.99 -14.73 -23.53
CA LEU A 4 10.29 -13.97 -22.49
C LEU A 4 9.70 -14.90 -21.41
N ARG A 5 9.10 -16.03 -21.80
CA ARG A 5 8.57 -17.03 -20.88
C ARG A 5 9.69 -17.57 -19.97
N LEU A 6 10.83 -17.94 -20.55
CA LEU A 6 11.99 -18.45 -19.80
C LEU A 6 12.55 -17.40 -18.85
N SER A 7 12.70 -16.14 -19.28
CA SER A 7 13.14 -15.05 -18.42
C SER A 7 12.19 -14.82 -17.25
N ILE A 8 10.88 -14.75 -17.50
CA ILE A 8 9.88 -14.59 -16.42
C ILE A 8 9.96 -15.77 -15.44
N ASN A 9 10.08 -17.00 -15.94
CA ASN A 9 10.13 -18.19 -15.10
C ASN A 9 11.40 -18.21 -14.22
N SER A 10 12.57 -17.89 -14.77
CA SER A 10 13.81 -17.76 -14.00
C SER A 10 13.69 -16.67 -12.94
N ILE A 11 13.14 -15.49 -13.29
CA ILE A 11 12.92 -14.41 -12.30
C ILE A 11 11.99 -14.86 -11.17
N LEU A 12 10.93 -15.60 -11.48
CA LEU A 12 9.99 -16.08 -10.47
C LEU A 12 10.59 -17.16 -9.55
N LEU A 13 11.42 -18.06 -10.09
CA LEU A 13 12.07 -19.12 -9.33
C LEU A 13 13.23 -18.59 -8.47
N GLU A 14 14.01 -17.63 -9.00
CA GLU A 14 15.19 -17.05 -8.35
C GLU A 14 14.87 -15.82 -7.47
N HIS A 15 13.61 -15.65 -7.06
CA HIS A 15 13.14 -14.49 -6.27
C HIS A 15 13.94 -14.21 -4.98
N ARG A 16 14.62 -15.21 -4.40
CA ARG A 16 15.47 -15.04 -3.20
C ARG A 16 16.88 -14.49 -3.50
N ILE A 17 17.28 -14.49 -4.77
CA ILE A 17 18.63 -14.15 -5.23
C ILE A 17 18.61 -12.85 -6.06
N LEU A 18 17.50 -12.58 -6.75
CA LEU A 18 17.32 -11.43 -7.63
C LEU A 18 16.81 -10.17 -6.91
N ASN A 19 16.93 -9.02 -7.60
CA ASN A 19 16.45 -7.71 -7.14
C ASN A 19 14.91 -7.70 -6.98
N ASP A 20 14.43 -7.34 -5.79
CA ASP A 20 13.00 -7.19 -5.44
C ASP A 20 12.25 -6.30 -6.45
N ASP A 21 12.87 -5.23 -6.96
CA ASP A 21 12.23 -4.31 -7.91
C ASP A 21 11.91 -5.00 -9.24
N LEU A 22 12.82 -5.85 -9.74
CA LEU A 22 12.62 -6.60 -10.97
C LEU A 22 11.51 -7.64 -10.78
N PHE A 23 11.50 -8.32 -9.64
CA PHE A 23 10.47 -9.30 -9.31
C PHE A 23 9.08 -8.64 -9.21
N ILE A 24 8.99 -7.49 -8.53
CA ILE A 24 7.76 -6.69 -8.43
C ILE A 24 7.30 -6.21 -9.81
N ALA A 25 8.22 -5.73 -10.66
CA ALA A 25 7.89 -5.29 -12.02
C ALA A 25 7.31 -6.43 -12.86
N VAL A 26 7.88 -7.63 -12.77
CA VAL A 26 7.35 -8.82 -13.46
C VAL A 26 5.96 -9.20 -12.94
N LEU A 27 5.74 -9.19 -11.64
CA LEU A 27 4.41 -9.46 -11.07
C LEU A 27 3.37 -8.42 -11.50
N ASN A 28 3.73 -7.15 -11.54
CA ASN A 28 2.87 -6.06 -12.02
C ASN A 28 2.55 -6.18 -13.51
N LEU A 29 3.53 -6.59 -14.32
CA LEU A 29 3.31 -6.91 -15.73
C LEU A 29 2.29 -8.05 -15.86
N LEU A 30 2.46 -9.15 -15.11
CA LEU A 30 1.55 -10.30 -15.14
C LEU A 30 0.15 -9.94 -14.65
N ALA A 31 0.04 -9.16 -13.58
CA ALA A 31 -1.24 -8.65 -13.06
C ALA A 31 -1.95 -7.75 -14.07
N SER A 32 -1.22 -6.87 -14.75
CA SER A 32 -1.77 -6.01 -15.80
C SER A 32 -2.21 -6.82 -17.02
N ALA A 33 -1.38 -7.78 -17.45
CA ALA A 33 -1.71 -8.71 -18.53
C ALA A 33 -2.98 -9.53 -18.20
N ALA A 34 -3.12 -10.01 -16.96
CA ALA A 34 -4.30 -10.74 -16.51
C ALA A 34 -5.61 -9.94 -16.62
N ARG A 35 -5.53 -8.61 -16.57
CA ARG A 35 -6.72 -7.74 -16.59
C ARG A 35 -7.03 -7.21 -17.97
N PHE A 36 -6.00 -6.86 -18.74
CA PHE A 36 -6.16 -6.08 -19.97
C PHE A 36 -5.76 -6.85 -21.22
N GLN A 37 -4.93 -7.89 -21.11
CA GLN A 37 -4.46 -8.68 -22.26
C GLN A 37 -4.46 -10.19 -21.98
N PRO A 38 -5.65 -10.82 -21.87
CA PRO A 38 -5.75 -12.24 -21.51
C PRO A 38 -5.06 -13.18 -22.48
N ALA A 39 -5.14 -12.91 -23.79
CA ALA A 39 -4.47 -13.72 -24.81
C ALA A 39 -2.94 -13.72 -24.65
N PHE A 40 -2.36 -12.57 -24.29
CA PHE A 40 -0.93 -12.48 -24.02
C PHE A 40 -0.53 -13.30 -22.79
N LEU A 41 -1.30 -13.20 -21.70
CA LEU A 41 -1.02 -13.98 -20.50
C LEU A 41 -1.14 -15.49 -20.75
N LEU A 42 -2.19 -15.92 -21.48
CA LEU A 42 -2.35 -17.32 -21.84
C LEU A 42 -1.18 -17.83 -22.70
N ALA A 43 -0.65 -17.01 -23.61
CA ALA A 43 0.54 -17.35 -24.39
C ALA A 43 1.81 -17.47 -23.54
N ILE A 44 1.95 -16.72 -22.44
CA ILE A 44 3.05 -16.89 -21.48
C ILE A 44 2.92 -18.23 -20.74
N PHE A 45 1.70 -18.60 -20.36
CA PHE A 45 1.42 -19.83 -19.61
C PHE A 45 1.34 -21.08 -20.49
N ASP A 46 1.30 -20.94 -21.82
CA ASP A 46 1.25 -22.08 -22.73
C ASP A 46 2.58 -22.84 -22.73
N THR A 47 2.56 -24.05 -22.19
CA THR A 47 3.72 -24.96 -22.08
C THR A 47 3.87 -25.89 -23.29
N LYS A 48 3.00 -25.76 -24.31
CA LYS A 48 3.01 -26.67 -25.47
C LYS A 48 4.27 -26.58 -26.33
N GLU A 49 5.04 -25.50 -26.26
CA GLU A 49 6.30 -25.39 -27.01
C GLU A 49 7.47 -26.17 -26.37
N ASP A 50 7.49 -26.37 -25.05
CA ASP A 50 8.64 -27.03 -24.38
C ASP A 50 8.64 -28.56 -24.55
N THR A 51 7.49 -29.16 -24.80
CA THR A 51 7.37 -30.62 -25.05
C THR A 51 7.87 -31.02 -26.45
N ALA A 52 7.80 -30.12 -27.43
CA ALA A 52 8.28 -30.37 -28.79
C ALA A 52 9.81 -30.43 -28.87
N VAL A 53 10.52 -29.61 -28.08
CA VAL A 53 11.99 -29.58 -28.05
C VAL A 53 12.57 -30.79 -27.31
N GLN A 54 11.88 -31.30 -26.29
CA GLN A 54 12.29 -32.52 -25.58
C GLN A 54 12.07 -33.79 -26.39
N LEU A 55 10.99 -33.88 -27.18
CA LEU A 55 10.76 -35.03 -28.07
C LEU A 55 11.76 -35.11 -29.22
N ALA A 56 12.24 -33.96 -29.72
CA ALA A 56 13.26 -33.93 -30.79
C ALA A 56 14.63 -34.47 -30.33
N ASN A 57 14.96 -34.36 -29.04
CA ASN A 57 16.25 -34.81 -28.49
C ASN A 57 16.27 -36.29 -28.09
N ILE A 58 15.14 -36.99 -28.07
CA ILE A 58 15.07 -38.42 -27.72
C ILE A 58 15.28 -39.32 -28.97
N GLY A 59 15.17 -38.77 -30.17
CA GLY A 59 15.32 -39.50 -31.43
C GLY A 59 16.65 -39.22 -32.17
N GLY A 60 17.81 -39.60 -31.60
CA GLY A 60 19.10 -39.37 -32.27
C GLY A 60 20.31 -40.12 -31.69
N VAL A 61 20.51 -41.35 -32.16
CA VAL A 61 21.68 -42.26 -32.19
C VAL A 61 23.04 -41.84 -31.55
N LYS A 62 23.48 -42.67 -30.58
CA LYS A 62 24.84 -43.09 -30.11
C LYS A 62 26.14 -42.42 -30.67
N GLN A 63 27.00 -41.88 -29.77
CA GLN A 63 28.34 -42.44 -29.37
C GLN A 63 29.16 -41.50 -28.42
N THR A 64 29.70 -42.10 -27.32
CA THR A 64 30.95 -41.86 -26.53
C THR A 64 31.40 -40.41 -26.18
N THR A 65 31.76 -40.02 -24.94
CA THR A 65 32.82 -40.54 -24.03
C THR A 65 32.71 -39.85 -22.64
N ASN A 66 33.24 -40.47 -21.58
CA ASN A 66 33.11 -40.12 -20.14
C ASN A 66 33.74 -38.78 -19.69
N GLU A 67 33.01 -38.02 -18.84
CA GLU A 67 33.53 -37.31 -17.65
C GLU A 67 32.35 -36.97 -16.68
N PRO A 68 32.55 -36.95 -15.35
CA PRO A 68 31.44 -37.04 -14.39
C PRO A 68 30.93 -35.66 -13.97
N LEU A 69 29.82 -35.21 -14.57
CA LEU A 69 28.97 -34.17 -13.99
C LEU A 69 27.88 -34.82 -13.14
N SER A 70 28.25 -35.10 -11.89
CA SER A 70 27.31 -35.48 -10.84
C SER A 70 26.31 -34.36 -10.60
N GLY A 71 25.01 -34.71 -10.65
CA GLY A 71 23.93 -33.85 -10.18
C GLY A 71 22.82 -33.59 -11.18
N SER A 72 22.35 -34.62 -11.91
CA SER A 72 21.06 -34.57 -12.59
C SER A 72 19.95 -34.44 -11.53
N LEU A 73 19.63 -33.20 -11.14
CA LEU A 73 18.37 -32.89 -10.49
C LEU A 73 17.28 -33.14 -11.54
N GLY A 74 16.42 -34.12 -11.28
CA GLY A 74 15.41 -34.57 -12.22
C GLY A 74 14.62 -33.40 -12.80
N SER A 75 14.47 -33.42 -14.12
CA SER A 75 13.67 -32.49 -14.92
C SER A 75 12.18 -32.61 -14.53
N GLU A 76 11.80 -32.09 -13.37
CA GLU A 76 10.44 -31.61 -13.15
C GLU A 76 10.28 -30.38 -14.03
N THR A 77 9.42 -30.46 -15.04
CA THR A 77 9.07 -29.33 -15.91
C THR A 77 8.68 -28.13 -15.03
N CYS A 78 9.57 -27.14 -14.92
CA CYS A 78 9.35 -25.88 -14.22
C CYS A 78 8.27 -25.08 -14.97
N SER A 79 7.01 -25.35 -14.67
CA SER A 79 5.91 -24.53 -15.17
C SER A 79 5.82 -23.24 -14.35
N LEU A 80 5.42 -22.14 -14.98
CA LEU A 80 5.24 -20.86 -14.31
C LEU A 80 4.20 -20.95 -13.16
N VAL A 81 3.24 -21.87 -13.28
CA VAL A 81 2.30 -22.23 -12.20
C VAL A 81 3.04 -22.81 -10.99
N ASN A 82 4.05 -23.68 -11.20
CA ASN A 82 4.84 -24.24 -10.11
C ASN A 82 5.66 -23.16 -9.39
N ALA A 83 6.23 -22.20 -10.13
CA ALA A 83 6.95 -21.07 -9.55
C ALA A 83 6.02 -20.22 -8.65
N ILE A 84 4.79 -19.96 -9.09
CA ILE A 84 3.78 -19.26 -8.30
C ILE A 84 3.38 -20.08 -7.05
N LEU A 85 3.19 -21.40 -7.19
CA LEU A 85 2.86 -22.27 -6.06
C LEU A 85 3.98 -22.29 -5.01
N GLN A 86 5.24 -22.39 -5.44
CA GLN A 86 6.39 -22.31 -4.53
C GLN A 86 6.44 -20.96 -3.78
N PHE A 87 6.10 -19.86 -4.46
CA PHE A 87 5.98 -18.56 -3.83
C PHE A 87 4.81 -18.50 -2.81
N VAL A 88 3.67 -19.11 -3.13
CA VAL A 88 2.53 -19.21 -2.18
C VAL A 88 2.90 -20.08 -0.97
N GLU A 89 3.68 -21.13 -1.15
CA GLU A 89 4.16 -21.95 -0.03
C GLU A 89 5.05 -21.16 0.95
N SER A 90 5.80 -20.16 0.47
CA SER A 90 6.64 -19.29 1.31
C SER A 90 5.90 -18.07 1.87
N SER A 91 4.60 -17.91 1.59
CA SER A 91 3.82 -16.71 1.96
C SER A 91 3.86 -16.36 3.45
N ASN A 92 3.89 -17.35 4.35
CA ASN A 92 3.97 -17.11 5.81
C ASN A 92 5.30 -16.47 6.23
N ASP A 93 6.39 -16.77 5.53
CA ASP A 93 7.69 -16.15 5.80
C ASP A 93 7.73 -14.76 5.18
N VAL A 94 7.29 -14.66 3.92
CA VAL A 94 7.35 -13.42 3.12
C VAL A 94 6.42 -12.33 3.68
N ILE A 95 5.25 -12.68 4.24
CA ILE A 95 4.35 -11.69 4.84
C ILE A 95 5.02 -10.92 6.00
N ASN A 96 6.01 -11.53 6.66
CA ASN A 96 6.72 -10.91 7.77
C ASN A 96 8.00 -10.21 7.34
N SER A 97 8.74 -10.74 6.36
CA SER A 97 10.00 -10.17 5.89
C SER A 97 9.82 -9.13 4.79
N ASN A 98 8.98 -9.40 3.79
CA ASN A 98 8.73 -8.51 2.64
C ASN A 98 7.27 -8.59 2.14
N PRO A 99 6.31 -8.02 2.90
CA PRO A 99 4.89 -8.05 2.54
C PRO A 99 4.57 -7.26 1.26
N CYS A 100 5.44 -6.33 0.81
CA CYS A 100 5.25 -5.64 -0.47
C CYS A 100 5.35 -6.62 -1.63
N VAL A 101 6.38 -7.46 -1.64
CA VAL A 101 6.56 -8.51 -2.66
C VAL A 101 5.37 -9.49 -2.66
N LEU A 102 4.95 -9.94 -1.48
CA LEU A 102 3.76 -10.80 -1.35
C LEU A 102 2.49 -10.12 -1.87
N LEU A 103 2.28 -8.84 -1.57
CA LEU A 103 1.11 -8.10 -2.03
C LEU A 103 1.01 -8.07 -3.55
N ASN A 104 2.12 -7.84 -4.26
CA ASN A 104 2.14 -7.83 -5.72
C ASN A 104 1.79 -9.21 -6.30
N ALA A 105 2.28 -10.29 -5.68
CA ALA A 105 1.93 -11.65 -6.10
C ALA A 105 0.45 -11.96 -5.85
N LEU A 106 -0.09 -11.54 -4.70
CA LEU A 106 -1.51 -11.68 -4.37
C LEU A 106 -2.40 -10.85 -5.30
N ASN A 107 -1.96 -9.67 -5.73
CA ASN A 107 -2.67 -8.84 -6.70
C ASN A 107 -2.75 -9.52 -8.07
N PHE A 108 -1.69 -10.21 -8.49
CA PHE A 108 -1.69 -11.04 -9.67
C PHE A 108 -2.66 -12.22 -9.54
N LEU A 109 -2.60 -12.98 -8.43
CA LEU A 109 -3.54 -14.07 -8.16
C LEU A 109 -4.99 -13.57 -8.19
N LYS A 110 -5.29 -12.49 -7.47
CA LYS A 110 -6.61 -11.85 -7.47
C LYS A 110 -7.08 -11.50 -8.89
N ALA A 111 -6.19 -10.99 -9.76
CA ALA A 111 -6.52 -10.70 -11.15
C ALA A 111 -6.90 -11.96 -11.95
N LEU A 112 -6.20 -13.08 -11.73
CA LEU A 112 -6.58 -14.37 -12.33
C LEU A 112 -7.98 -14.81 -11.90
N TRP A 113 -8.32 -14.67 -10.61
CA TRP A 113 -9.65 -15.02 -10.09
C TRP A 113 -10.75 -14.10 -10.61
N HIS A 114 -10.49 -12.81 -10.77
CA HIS A 114 -11.44 -11.89 -11.42
C HIS A 114 -11.70 -12.30 -12.88
N GLY A 115 -10.66 -12.76 -13.59
CA GLY A 115 -10.74 -13.26 -14.96
C GLY A 115 -11.05 -14.76 -15.07
N ALA A 116 -11.65 -15.40 -14.06
CA ALA A 116 -11.69 -16.85 -13.94
C ALA A 116 -12.21 -17.61 -15.18
N GLY A 117 -13.15 -17.02 -15.94
CA GLY A 117 -13.64 -17.62 -17.18
C GLY A 117 -12.57 -17.79 -18.26
N GLN A 118 -11.54 -16.94 -18.29
CA GLN A 118 -10.43 -16.99 -19.25
C GLN A 118 -9.27 -17.85 -18.75
N TYR A 119 -9.16 -18.07 -17.44
CA TYR A 119 -8.01 -18.68 -16.79
C TYR A 119 -8.33 -20.02 -16.11
N THR A 120 -9.43 -20.67 -16.47
CA THR A 120 -9.91 -21.92 -15.86
C THR A 120 -8.81 -22.97 -15.70
N THR A 121 -8.04 -23.26 -16.76
CA THR A 121 -6.95 -24.26 -16.71
C THR A 121 -5.83 -23.88 -15.73
N ILE A 122 -5.50 -22.59 -15.63
CA ILE A 122 -4.47 -22.10 -14.70
C ILE A 122 -5.00 -22.20 -13.26
N LEU A 123 -6.23 -21.74 -13.03
CA LEU A 123 -6.86 -21.78 -11.72
C LEU A 123 -7.07 -23.20 -11.22
N GLU A 124 -7.47 -24.14 -12.07
CA GLU A 124 -7.61 -25.55 -11.70
C GLU A 124 -6.28 -26.16 -11.24
N ARG A 125 -5.16 -25.83 -11.89
CA ARG A 125 -3.83 -26.28 -11.45
C ARG A 125 -3.45 -25.68 -10.10
N LEU A 126 -3.71 -24.39 -9.89
CA LEU A 126 -3.46 -23.75 -8.59
C LEU A 126 -4.30 -24.38 -7.47
N LYS A 127 -5.59 -24.63 -7.74
CA LYS A 127 -6.53 -25.26 -6.79
C LYS A 127 -6.20 -26.71 -6.49
N SER A 128 -5.62 -27.45 -7.44
CA SER A 128 -5.23 -28.85 -7.23
C SER A 128 -4.15 -29.04 -6.14
N SER A 129 -3.50 -27.96 -5.71
CA SER A 129 -2.60 -27.99 -4.56
C SER A 129 -3.37 -27.89 -3.24
N ASP A 130 -3.38 -28.97 -2.47
CA ASP A 130 -3.99 -29.05 -1.13
C ASP A 130 -3.45 -28.02 -0.14
N LYS A 131 -2.27 -27.44 -0.43
CA LYS A 131 -1.60 -26.46 0.42
C LYS A 131 -1.98 -25.03 0.09
N PHE A 132 -2.47 -24.73 -1.11
CA PHE A 132 -2.65 -23.36 -1.60
C PHE A 132 -3.49 -22.51 -0.64
N TRP A 133 -4.75 -22.91 -0.40
CA TRP A 133 -5.64 -22.17 0.48
C TRP A 133 -5.23 -22.24 1.94
N LYS A 134 -4.64 -23.37 2.38
CA LYS A 134 -4.15 -23.52 3.75
C LYS A 134 -3.04 -22.52 4.05
N GLN A 135 -2.06 -22.35 3.15
CA GLN A 135 -0.97 -21.41 3.36
C GLN A 135 -1.44 -19.96 3.37
N LEU A 136 -2.27 -19.55 2.40
CA LEU A 136 -2.84 -18.20 2.38
C LEU A 136 -3.69 -17.91 3.63
N SER A 137 -4.47 -18.89 4.10
CA SER A 137 -5.26 -18.76 5.33
C SER A 137 -4.38 -18.66 6.59
N ASN A 138 -3.26 -19.38 6.63
CA ASN A 138 -2.30 -19.33 7.74
C ASN A 138 -1.60 -17.98 7.82
N SER A 139 -1.29 -17.36 6.70
CA SER A 139 -0.71 -16.00 6.65
C SER A 139 -1.61 -14.96 7.31
N ILE A 140 -2.93 -15.10 7.16
CA ILE A 140 -3.93 -14.27 7.87
C ILE A 140 -3.91 -14.59 9.37
N PHE A 141 -3.94 -15.87 9.73
CA PHE A 141 -3.99 -16.32 11.13
C PHE A 141 -2.80 -15.83 11.97
N GLN A 142 -1.56 -16.02 11.47
CA GLN A 142 -0.35 -15.62 12.18
C GLN A 142 -0.29 -14.12 12.44
N SER A 143 -0.87 -13.33 11.54
CA SER A 143 -0.94 -11.88 11.68
C SER A 143 -2.01 -11.41 12.67
N ALA A 144 -3.08 -12.19 12.88
CA ALA A 144 -4.16 -11.89 13.83
C ALA A 144 -3.75 -12.11 15.29
N ALA A 145 -2.71 -12.90 15.53
CA ALA A 145 -2.18 -13.22 16.86
C ALA A 145 -1.24 -12.14 17.43
N LEU A 146 -0.86 -11.14 16.64
CA LEU A 146 0.06 -10.08 17.06
C LEU A 146 -0.69 -8.92 17.71
N GLU A 147 -0.13 -8.39 18.81
CA GLU A 147 -0.65 -7.17 19.45
C GLU A 147 -0.60 -5.98 18.49
N VAL A 148 -1.65 -5.16 18.51
CA VAL A 148 -1.76 -3.98 17.64
C VAL A 148 -0.81 -2.90 18.16
N PRO A 149 0.21 -2.48 17.39
CA PRO A 149 1.14 -1.45 17.85
C PRO A 149 0.42 -0.11 18.00
N VAL A 150 0.82 0.67 19.00
CA VAL A 150 0.29 2.03 19.23
C VAL A 150 0.80 2.96 18.13
N LEU A 151 -0.11 3.49 17.32
CA LEU A 151 0.18 4.32 16.14
C LEU A 151 1.13 5.51 16.42
N LYS A 152 1.11 6.07 17.64
CA LYS A 152 1.95 7.22 18.03
C LYS A 152 3.46 6.92 18.06
N SER A 153 3.86 5.65 18.14
CA SER A 153 5.28 5.25 18.28
C SER A 153 5.82 4.39 17.12
N ILE A 154 5.04 4.14 16.07
CA ILE A 154 5.44 3.26 14.96
C ILE A 154 6.47 3.98 14.08
N LYS A 155 7.59 3.32 13.78
CA LYS A 155 8.55 3.82 12.79
C LYS A 155 7.99 3.70 11.37
N GLU A 156 8.43 4.54 10.46
CA GLU A 156 7.97 4.52 9.06
C GLU A 156 8.06 3.13 8.40
N SER A 157 9.21 2.46 8.52
CA SER A 157 9.41 1.12 7.95
C SER A 157 8.45 0.09 8.54
N GLU A 158 8.15 0.19 9.83
CA GLU A 158 7.18 -0.66 10.52
C GLU A 158 5.74 -0.35 10.08
N ALA A 159 5.42 0.94 9.87
CA ALA A 159 4.10 1.35 9.40
C ALA A 159 3.82 0.88 7.96
N SER A 160 4.82 1.01 7.09
CA SER A 160 4.76 0.49 5.72
C SER A 160 4.60 -1.03 5.74
N LEU A 161 5.43 -1.76 6.51
CA LEU A 161 5.33 -3.20 6.68
C LEU A 161 3.92 -3.62 7.13
N LEU A 162 3.40 -2.96 8.16
CA LEU A 162 2.08 -3.25 8.71
C LEU A 162 0.95 -2.94 7.73
N GLY A 163 1.03 -1.82 7.01
CA GLY A 163 0.09 -1.45 5.96
C GLY A 163 0.02 -2.52 4.87
N HIS A 164 1.17 -2.94 4.35
CA HIS A 164 1.26 -4.01 3.36
C HIS A 164 0.71 -5.34 3.87
N LYS A 165 1.01 -5.73 5.13
CA LYS A 165 0.45 -6.94 5.74
C LYS A 165 -1.08 -6.95 5.71
N TYR A 166 -1.73 -5.86 6.11
CA TYR A 166 -3.19 -5.76 6.06
C TYR A 166 -3.72 -5.82 4.62
N ARG A 167 -3.02 -5.20 3.66
CA ARG A 167 -3.40 -5.32 2.24
C ARG A 167 -3.26 -6.74 1.71
N CYS A 168 -2.21 -7.48 2.08
CA CYS A 168 -2.07 -8.90 1.74
C CYS A 168 -3.29 -9.69 2.24
N GLN A 169 -3.69 -9.45 3.49
CA GLN A 169 -4.87 -10.10 4.06
C GLN A 169 -6.15 -9.72 3.30
N SER A 170 -6.32 -8.44 2.93
CA SER A 170 -7.44 -7.98 2.09
C SER A 170 -7.47 -8.73 0.76
N ALA A 171 -6.32 -8.80 0.06
CA ALA A 171 -6.23 -9.47 -1.22
C ALA A 171 -6.54 -10.98 -1.13
N ILE A 172 -6.05 -11.66 -0.08
CA ILE A 172 -6.37 -13.06 0.18
C ILE A 172 -7.87 -13.23 0.42
N LEU A 173 -8.46 -12.44 1.33
CA LEU A 173 -9.88 -12.50 1.66
C LEU A 173 -10.75 -12.21 0.43
N GLU A 174 -10.44 -11.18 -0.36
CA GLU A 174 -11.17 -10.89 -1.59
C GLU A 174 -11.09 -12.05 -2.58
N THR A 175 -9.90 -12.63 -2.77
CA THR A 175 -9.73 -13.80 -3.64
C THR A 175 -10.54 -15.00 -3.13
N MET A 176 -10.57 -15.23 -1.82
CA MET A 176 -11.44 -16.25 -1.20
C MET A 176 -12.92 -15.97 -1.46
N ALA A 177 -13.38 -14.72 -1.32
CA ALA A 177 -14.78 -14.36 -1.58
C ALA A 177 -15.17 -14.63 -3.04
N TYR A 178 -14.31 -14.22 -3.99
CA TYR A 178 -14.51 -14.51 -5.41
C TYR A 178 -14.55 -16.01 -5.67
N ASP A 179 -13.66 -16.78 -5.06
CA ASP A 179 -13.65 -18.23 -5.23
C ASP A 179 -14.95 -18.88 -4.74
N VAL A 180 -15.39 -18.57 -3.52
CA VAL A 180 -16.65 -19.09 -2.96
C VAL A 180 -17.83 -18.68 -3.85
N PHE A 181 -17.84 -17.43 -4.33
CA PHE A 181 -18.89 -16.95 -5.24
C PHE A 181 -18.91 -17.73 -6.56
N LEU A 182 -17.76 -17.95 -7.18
CA LEU A 182 -17.64 -18.72 -8.43
C LEU A 182 -18.10 -20.16 -8.22
N MET A 183 -17.68 -20.80 -7.13
CA MET A 183 -18.09 -22.16 -6.80
C MET A 183 -19.61 -22.27 -6.64
N LYS A 184 -20.26 -21.29 -6.00
CA LYS A 184 -21.73 -21.25 -5.92
C LYS A 184 -22.40 -21.15 -7.29
N LYS A 185 -21.88 -20.28 -8.16
CA LYS A 185 -22.46 -20.10 -9.50
C LYS A 185 -22.31 -21.37 -10.34
N LEU A 186 -21.20 -22.08 -10.21
CA LEU A 186 -20.98 -23.38 -10.85
C LEU A 186 -21.95 -24.43 -10.30
N LEU A 187 -22.06 -24.59 -8.98
CA LEU A 187 -23.01 -25.53 -8.37
C LEU A 187 -24.47 -25.24 -8.74
N TYR A 188 -24.85 -23.96 -8.81
CA TYR A 188 -26.17 -23.56 -9.27
C TYR A 188 -26.39 -23.93 -10.75
N ALA A 189 -25.42 -23.62 -11.62
CA ALA A 189 -25.49 -23.98 -13.03
C ALA A 189 -25.56 -25.50 -13.25
N GLU A 190 -24.78 -26.27 -12.48
CA GLU A 190 -24.80 -27.74 -12.51
C GLU A 190 -26.11 -28.30 -11.97
N SER A 191 -26.73 -27.69 -10.94
CA SER A 191 -28.05 -28.12 -10.45
C SER A 191 -29.17 -27.98 -11.48
N LEU A 192 -29.00 -27.08 -12.46
CA LEU A 192 -29.91 -26.90 -13.60
C LEU A 192 -29.69 -27.95 -14.70
N VAL A 193 -28.52 -28.61 -14.71
CA VAL A 193 -28.15 -29.65 -15.68
C VAL A 193 -28.40 -31.02 -15.04
N LYS A 194 -29.34 -31.79 -15.60
CA LYS A 194 -29.93 -32.98 -14.96
C LYS A 194 -29.01 -34.20 -14.73
N ASP A 195 -27.74 -34.16 -15.12
CA ASP A 195 -26.84 -35.32 -15.01
C ASP A 195 -25.64 -35.04 -14.11
N PRO A 196 -25.43 -35.82 -13.03
CA PRO A 196 -24.25 -35.67 -12.18
C PRO A 196 -23.01 -36.22 -12.90
N SER A 197 -22.16 -35.33 -13.40
CA SER A 197 -20.91 -35.66 -14.06
C SER A 197 -19.75 -35.81 -13.07
N GLU A 198 -18.60 -36.35 -13.50
CA GLU A 198 -17.37 -36.39 -12.68
C GLU A 198 -16.89 -34.99 -12.24
N SER A 199 -17.32 -33.91 -12.93
CA SER A 199 -17.07 -32.52 -12.51
C SER A 199 -17.58 -32.23 -11.10
N ASN A 200 -18.73 -32.82 -10.73
CA ASN A 200 -19.41 -32.57 -9.45
C ASN A 200 -18.51 -32.95 -8.26
N LYS A 201 -17.76 -34.07 -8.36
CA LYS A 201 -16.91 -34.57 -7.27
C LYS A 201 -15.71 -33.65 -6.99
N LYS A 202 -15.11 -33.08 -8.04
CA LYS A 202 -13.95 -32.16 -7.91
C LYS A 202 -14.39 -30.81 -7.36
N ILE A 203 -15.53 -30.30 -7.83
CA ILE A 203 -16.12 -29.04 -7.35
C ILE A 203 -16.54 -29.16 -5.87
N GLU A 204 -17.12 -30.29 -5.47
CA GLU A 204 -17.44 -30.57 -4.07
C GLU A 204 -16.19 -30.64 -3.17
N ALA A 205 -15.10 -31.25 -3.64
CA ALA A 205 -13.85 -31.34 -2.89
C ALA A 205 -13.20 -29.95 -2.66
N ASP A 206 -13.11 -29.11 -3.70
CA ASP A 206 -12.57 -27.75 -3.60
C ASP A 206 -13.45 -26.86 -2.68
N ASN A 207 -14.77 -27.01 -2.78
CA ASN A 207 -15.73 -26.33 -1.89
C ASN A 207 -15.52 -26.75 -0.42
N ASN A 208 -15.24 -28.02 -0.16
CA ASN A 208 -15.02 -28.53 1.18
C ASN A 208 -13.78 -27.91 1.86
N VAL A 209 -12.70 -27.63 1.12
CA VAL A 209 -11.49 -27.01 1.71
C VAL A 209 -11.81 -25.59 2.21
N MET A 210 -12.36 -24.73 1.35
CA MET A 210 -12.66 -23.34 1.74
C MET A 210 -13.72 -23.28 2.86
N LYS A 211 -14.78 -24.11 2.75
CA LYS A 211 -15.82 -24.22 3.76
C LYS A 211 -15.27 -24.68 5.12
N SER A 212 -14.28 -25.59 5.12
CA SER A 212 -13.61 -26.04 6.34
C SER A 212 -12.80 -24.93 7.01
N ILE A 213 -12.07 -24.12 6.24
CA ILE A 213 -11.27 -22.99 6.74
C ILE A 213 -12.18 -21.95 7.37
N LEU A 214 -13.22 -21.51 6.65
CA LEU A 214 -14.15 -20.48 7.13
C LEU A 214 -14.98 -20.97 8.33
N SER A 215 -15.43 -22.23 8.31
CA SER A 215 -16.10 -22.83 9.47
C SER A 215 -15.18 -22.87 10.69
N ASN A 216 -13.88 -23.16 10.51
CA ASN A 216 -12.92 -23.18 11.61
C ASN A 216 -12.71 -21.77 12.18
N TRP A 217 -12.61 -20.76 11.32
CA TRP A 217 -12.50 -19.36 11.76
C TRP A 217 -13.71 -18.89 12.57
N CYS A 218 -14.92 -19.26 12.15
CA CYS A 218 -16.16 -18.91 12.86
C CYS A 218 -16.30 -19.63 14.22
N LYS A 219 -15.80 -20.86 14.32
CA LYS A 219 -15.86 -21.68 15.55
C LYS A 219 -14.74 -21.38 16.54
N SER A 220 -13.68 -20.70 16.11
CA SER A 220 -12.50 -20.38 16.92
C SER A 220 -12.47 -18.89 17.28
N SER A 221 -11.47 -18.48 18.07
CA SER A 221 -11.22 -17.07 18.39
C SER A 221 -10.68 -16.25 17.21
N VAL A 222 -10.37 -16.89 16.07
CA VAL A 222 -9.74 -16.26 14.90
C VAL A 222 -10.58 -15.11 14.36
N LEU A 223 -11.88 -15.35 14.13
CA LEU A 223 -12.76 -14.32 13.60
C LEU A 223 -12.82 -13.10 14.54
N GLY A 224 -12.94 -13.33 15.86
CA GLY A 224 -12.93 -12.27 16.86
C GLY A 224 -11.62 -11.47 16.86
N SER A 225 -10.47 -12.15 16.74
CA SER A 225 -9.16 -11.51 16.65
C SER A 225 -9.00 -10.69 15.37
N LEU A 226 -9.50 -11.17 14.23
CA LEU A 226 -9.49 -10.43 12.96
C LEU A 226 -10.34 -9.17 13.04
N ILE A 227 -11.58 -9.27 13.54
CA ILE A 227 -12.47 -8.13 13.74
C ILE A 227 -11.80 -7.10 14.65
N LYS A 228 -11.22 -7.53 15.78
CA LYS A 228 -10.49 -6.64 16.70
C LYS A 228 -9.29 -5.97 16.04
N SER A 229 -8.49 -6.74 15.28
CA SER A 229 -7.31 -6.22 14.59
C SER A 229 -7.69 -5.15 13.55
N TYR A 230 -8.74 -5.38 12.77
CA TYR A 230 -9.18 -4.47 11.71
C TYR A 230 -9.93 -3.24 12.23
N THR A 231 -10.66 -3.35 13.33
CA THR A 231 -11.44 -2.23 13.91
C THR A 231 -10.66 -1.36 14.90
N SER A 232 -9.49 -1.80 15.35
CA SER A 232 -8.69 -1.12 16.39
C SER A 232 -8.10 0.24 15.99
N CYS A 233 -8.13 0.64 14.72
CA CYS A 233 -7.52 1.90 14.29
C CYS A 233 -8.53 3.06 14.35
N LYS A 234 -8.24 4.06 15.19
CA LYS A 234 -8.92 5.35 15.15
C LYS A 234 -8.05 6.32 14.37
N TYR A 235 -8.65 7.01 13.40
CA TYR A 235 -8.02 8.15 12.76
C TYR A 235 -7.73 9.20 13.84
N ASP A 236 -6.46 9.50 14.07
CA ASP A 236 -6.03 10.48 15.06
C ASP A 236 -5.94 11.85 14.41
N ASN A 237 -6.97 12.66 14.63
CA ASN A 237 -7.02 14.04 14.15
C ASN A 237 -5.82 14.87 14.65
N GLU A 238 -5.21 14.51 15.79
CA GLU A 238 -4.02 15.19 16.30
C GLU A 238 -2.85 15.00 15.34
N ILE A 239 -2.61 13.79 14.80
CA ILE A 239 -1.47 13.52 13.91
C ILE A 239 -1.55 14.38 12.66
N TYR A 240 -2.73 14.44 12.04
CA TYR A 240 -2.95 15.26 10.85
C TYR A 240 -2.88 16.77 11.17
N PHE A 241 -3.39 17.19 12.34
CA PHE A 241 -3.24 18.57 12.80
C PHE A 241 -1.77 18.97 12.99
N HIS A 242 -0.95 18.13 13.64
CA HIS A 242 0.48 18.40 13.84
C HIS A 242 1.21 18.55 12.49
N ALA A 243 0.86 17.75 11.47
CA ALA A 243 1.43 17.92 10.13
C ALA A 243 1.13 19.31 9.53
N LYS A 244 -0.10 19.83 9.71
CA LYS A 244 -0.46 21.18 9.25
C LYS A 244 0.24 22.29 10.03
N VAL A 245 0.36 22.12 11.34
CA VAL A 245 1.09 23.07 12.20
C VAL A 245 2.56 23.12 11.79
N ALA A 246 3.20 21.97 11.56
CA ALA A 246 4.59 21.91 11.14
C ALA A 246 4.82 22.55 9.75
N LEU A 247 3.89 22.36 8.81
CA LEU A 247 3.95 23.05 7.50
C LEU A 247 3.79 24.56 7.67
N SER A 248 2.88 24.99 8.55
CA SER A 248 2.65 26.41 8.84
C SER A 248 3.89 27.05 9.46
N LEU A 249 4.55 26.34 10.39
CA LEU A 249 5.81 26.75 11.01
C LEU A 249 6.92 26.94 9.96
N LEU A 250 7.13 25.93 9.09
CA LEU A 250 8.12 26.03 8.01
C LEU A 250 7.78 27.16 7.05
N THR A 251 6.49 27.34 6.73
CA THR A 251 6.03 28.40 5.83
C THR A 251 6.36 29.79 6.40
N VAL A 252 6.11 30.02 7.70
CA VAL A 252 6.45 31.27 8.40
C VAL A 252 7.96 31.49 8.42
N HIS A 253 8.74 30.44 8.68
CA HIS A 253 10.21 30.50 8.62
C HIS A 253 10.73 30.94 7.23
N ILE A 254 10.20 30.32 6.17
CA ILE A 254 10.54 30.68 4.79
C ILE A 254 10.09 32.12 4.46
N MET A 255 8.93 32.58 4.94
CA MET A 255 8.54 33.98 4.76
C MET A 255 9.58 34.95 5.33
N GLY A 256 10.12 34.65 6.52
CA GLY A 256 11.20 35.44 7.13
C GLY A 256 12.45 35.51 6.24
N LYS A 257 12.90 34.35 5.73
CA LYS A 257 14.04 34.25 4.81
C LYS A 257 13.81 35.02 3.50
N LEU A 258 12.64 34.86 2.90
CA LEU A 258 12.28 35.55 1.65
C LEU A 258 12.21 37.07 1.81
N VAL A 259 11.76 37.58 2.97
CA VAL A 259 11.75 39.01 3.28
C VAL A 259 13.18 39.56 3.43
N ALA A 260 14.10 38.75 3.97
CA ALA A 260 15.53 39.07 4.03
C ALA A 260 16.24 38.99 2.66
N GLY A 261 15.54 38.60 1.59
CA GLY A 261 16.09 38.47 0.24
C GLY A 261 16.75 37.12 -0.05
N ASP A 262 16.65 36.16 0.87
CA ASP A 262 17.23 34.83 0.75
C ASP A 262 16.15 33.81 0.35
N ALA A 263 16.20 33.37 -0.92
CA ALA A 263 15.31 32.33 -1.45
C ALA A 263 15.96 30.94 -1.47
N GLY A 264 17.26 30.82 -1.20
CA GLY A 264 17.99 29.56 -1.24
C GLY A 264 17.78 28.77 -2.53
N SER A 265 17.55 27.46 -2.37
CA SER A 265 17.25 26.49 -3.44
C SER A 265 15.74 26.24 -3.63
N LEU A 266 14.87 27.09 -3.07
CA LEU A 266 13.42 26.93 -3.21
C LEU A 266 12.98 27.04 -4.67
N SER A 267 12.00 26.23 -5.07
CA SER A 267 11.41 26.33 -6.40
C SER A 267 10.70 27.67 -6.59
N VAL A 268 10.78 28.24 -7.80
CA VAL A 268 10.15 29.55 -8.13
C VAL A 268 8.65 29.51 -7.84
N SER A 269 7.99 28.41 -8.17
CA SER A 269 6.58 28.15 -7.89
C SER A 269 6.27 28.21 -6.38
N LEU A 270 7.11 27.61 -5.53
CA LEU A 270 6.94 27.65 -4.08
C LEU A 270 7.13 29.08 -3.54
N VAL A 271 8.15 29.78 -4.01
CA VAL A 271 8.43 31.17 -3.61
C VAL A 271 7.24 32.09 -3.90
N GLU A 272 6.65 32.00 -5.10
CA GLU A 272 5.46 32.79 -5.47
C GLU A 272 4.27 32.51 -4.57
N LYS A 273 4.02 31.23 -4.28
CA LYS A 273 2.92 30.80 -3.40
C LYS A 273 3.11 31.30 -1.97
N ILE A 274 4.31 31.19 -1.40
CA ILE A 274 4.59 31.67 -0.05
C ILE A 274 4.46 33.19 0.02
N ARG A 275 4.97 33.93 -0.98
CA ARG A 275 4.77 35.39 -1.07
C ARG A 275 3.29 35.77 -1.14
N HIS A 276 2.49 34.99 -1.86
CA HIS A 276 1.04 35.20 -1.93
C HIS A 276 0.35 34.97 -0.58
N VAL A 277 0.71 33.90 0.13
CA VAL A 277 0.18 33.65 1.49
C VAL A 277 0.62 34.76 2.44
N TYR A 278 1.86 35.22 2.37
CA TYR A 278 2.37 36.31 3.21
C TYR A 278 1.58 37.60 3.00
N LYS A 279 1.30 37.96 1.74
CA LYS A 279 0.42 39.10 1.42
C LYS A 279 -0.96 38.94 2.03
N LYS A 280 -1.54 37.74 2.00
CA LYS A 280 -2.86 37.48 2.61
C LYS A 280 -2.84 37.44 4.13
N LEU A 281 -1.75 36.99 4.73
CA LEU A 281 -1.56 36.94 6.18
C LEU A 281 -1.46 38.36 6.76
N THR A 282 -0.70 39.23 6.10
CA THR A 282 -0.47 40.62 6.56
C THR A 282 -1.69 41.53 6.46
N VAL A 283 -2.71 41.16 5.69
CA VAL A 283 -3.98 41.89 5.60
C VAL A 283 -5.07 41.32 6.52
N GLN A 284 -4.78 40.29 7.31
CA GLN A 284 -5.75 39.75 8.27
C GLN A 284 -6.04 40.78 9.37
N PRO A 285 -7.28 40.86 9.90
CA PRO A 285 -7.61 41.72 11.03
C PRO A 285 -6.70 41.48 12.24
N ALA A 286 -6.45 40.22 12.59
CA ALA A 286 -5.53 39.81 13.65
C ALA A 286 -4.10 40.37 13.47
N PHE A 287 -3.62 40.46 12.22
CA PHE A 287 -2.30 41.03 11.95
C PHE A 287 -2.28 42.54 12.22
N SER A 288 -3.36 43.23 11.84
CA SER A 288 -3.52 44.67 12.10
C SER A 288 -3.65 44.97 13.59
N GLU A 289 -4.32 44.11 14.34
CA GLU A 289 -4.40 44.20 15.80
C GLU A 289 -3.02 44.05 16.45
N LEU A 290 -2.21 43.08 16.02
CA LEU A 290 -0.84 42.91 16.53
C LEU A 290 0.04 44.11 16.21
N LEU A 291 -0.09 44.70 15.02
CA LEU A 291 0.62 45.94 14.68
C LEU A 291 0.28 47.05 15.67
N ALA A 292 -1.02 47.27 15.95
CA ALA A 292 -1.45 48.28 16.92
C ALA A 292 -0.93 47.98 18.35
N GLN A 293 -0.97 46.72 18.78
CA GLN A 293 -0.48 46.31 20.10
C GLN A 293 1.04 46.54 20.26
N TYR A 294 1.84 46.27 19.22
CA TYR A 294 3.28 46.47 19.30
C TYR A 294 3.65 47.95 19.15
N SER A 295 2.96 48.71 18.30
CA SER A 295 3.14 50.17 18.22
C SER A 295 2.86 50.84 19.57
N LEU A 296 1.83 50.40 20.30
CA LEU A 296 1.54 50.91 21.65
C LEU A 296 2.67 50.64 22.65
N ARG A 297 3.46 49.57 22.43
CA ARG A 297 4.62 49.21 23.25
C ARG A 297 5.91 49.93 22.84
N GLY A 298 5.83 50.86 21.88
CA GLY A 298 6.96 51.71 21.47
C GLY A 298 7.85 51.12 20.38
N TYR A 299 7.43 50.05 19.71
CA TYR A 299 8.16 49.53 18.55
C TYR A 299 7.92 50.44 17.33
N SER A 300 8.99 50.74 16.58
CA SER A 300 8.96 51.54 15.36
C SER A 300 8.12 50.87 14.27
N GLU A 301 7.22 51.64 13.65
CA GLU A 301 6.41 51.15 12.52
C GLU A 301 7.28 50.77 11.32
N GLY A 302 6.85 49.78 10.53
CA GLY A 302 7.48 49.44 9.25
C GLY A 302 7.87 47.98 9.11
N LYS A 303 8.96 47.70 8.39
CA LYS A 303 9.40 46.35 8.04
C LYS A 303 9.90 45.56 9.26
N GLU A 304 10.53 46.23 10.22
CA GLU A 304 11.05 45.62 11.46
C GLU A 304 9.91 45.08 12.34
N LEU A 305 8.85 45.86 12.51
CA LEU A 305 7.67 45.44 13.27
C LEU A 305 6.99 44.20 12.67
N LYS A 306 6.87 44.15 11.33
CA LYS A 306 6.33 42.97 10.64
C LYS A 306 7.23 41.75 10.83
N ALA A 307 8.55 41.93 10.84
CA ALA A 307 9.48 40.84 11.09
C ALA A 307 9.37 40.29 12.52
N LEU A 308 9.19 41.17 13.52
CA LEU A 308 8.96 40.77 14.91
C LEU A 308 7.68 39.94 15.07
N ILE A 309 6.55 40.40 14.50
CA ILE A 309 5.28 39.65 14.53
C ILE A 309 5.43 38.26 13.90
N MET A 310 6.17 38.16 12.79
CA MET A 310 6.42 36.86 12.14
C MET A 310 7.32 35.95 12.98
N SER A 311 8.33 36.51 13.65
CA SER A 311 9.17 35.78 14.59
C SER A 311 8.38 35.23 15.77
N ASP A 312 7.49 36.02 16.35
CA ASP A 312 6.65 35.58 17.47
C ASP A 312 5.61 34.54 17.03
N LEU A 313 5.03 34.72 15.84
CA LEU A 313 4.15 33.71 15.24
C LEU A 313 4.88 32.37 15.03
N TYR A 314 6.15 32.39 14.62
CA TYR A 314 6.99 31.21 14.51
C TYR A 314 7.11 30.48 15.87
N TYR A 315 7.47 31.19 16.94
CA TYR A 315 7.62 30.57 18.26
C TYR A 315 6.29 30.07 18.86
N HIS A 316 5.18 30.73 18.53
CA HIS A 316 3.84 30.24 18.89
C HIS A 316 3.49 28.93 18.17
N LEU A 317 3.75 28.84 16.87
CA LEU A 317 3.56 27.61 16.10
C LEU A 317 4.48 26.48 16.57
N GLN A 318 5.73 26.80 16.90
CA GLN A 318 6.68 25.84 17.47
C GLN A 318 6.15 25.32 18.82
N GLY A 319 5.64 26.22 19.67
CA GLY A 319 5.01 25.84 20.93
C GLY A 319 3.83 24.90 20.74
N GLU A 320 2.93 25.19 19.80
CA GLU A 320 1.78 24.34 19.49
C GLU A 320 2.24 22.93 19.05
N LEU A 321 3.30 22.86 18.23
CA LEU A 321 3.88 21.59 17.77
C LEU A 321 4.50 20.77 18.91
N GLU A 322 5.06 21.45 19.91
CA GLU A 322 5.62 20.86 21.15
C GLU A 322 4.53 20.53 22.19
N GLY A 323 3.25 20.78 21.89
CA GLY A 323 2.11 20.49 22.76
C GLY A 323 1.65 21.63 23.66
N ARG A 324 2.27 22.82 23.57
CA ARG A 324 1.81 24.03 24.25
C ARG A 324 0.64 24.64 23.49
N LYS A 325 -0.57 24.40 23.96
CA LYS A 325 -1.79 24.99 23.37
C LYS A 325 -1.71 26.52 23.37
N MET A 326 -1.84 27.11 22.18
CA MET A 326 -1.99 28.54 22.00
C MET A 326 -3.31 29.02 22.60
N SER A 327 -3.22 30.08 23.41
CA SER A 327 -4.38 30.82 23.92
C SER A 327 -5.15 31.52 22.81
N ALA A 328 -6.43 31.80 23.05
CA ALA A 328 -7.21 32.65 22.17
C ALA A 328 -6.55 34.03 22.00
N GLY A 329 -6.66 34.61 20.81
CA GLY A 329 -6.10 35.92 20.47
C GLY A 329 -5.53 35.98 19.05
N PRO A 330 -4.90 37.10 18.68
CA PRO A 330 -4.49 37.37 17.30
C PRO A 330 -3.54 36.32 16.71
N PHE A 331 -2.58 35.83 17.49
CA PHE A 331 -1.69 34.77 17.02
C PHE A 331 -2.45 33.46 16.72
N LYS A 332 -3.49 33.11 17.48
CA LYS A 332 -4.32 31.93 17.22
C LYS A 332 -5.08 32.06 15.91
N GLU A 333 -5.64 33.22 15.63
CA GLU A 333 -6.32 33.49 14.36
C GLU A 333 -5.35 33.40 13.17
N LEU A 334 -4.15 33.99 13.29
CA LEU A 334 -3.12 33.88 12.24
C LEU A 334 -2.64 32.45 12.03
N SER A 335 -2.45 31.68 13.11
CA SER A 335 -2.09 30.26 13.01
C SER A 335 -3.19 29.45 12.32
N GLN A 336 -4.46 29.70 12.65
CA GLN A 336 -5.59 29.01 12.04
C GLN A 336 -5.70 29.34 10.56
N PHE A 337 -5.50 30.61 10.18
CA PHE A 337 -5.45 31.03 8.78
C PHE A 337 -4.37 30.26 7.99
N LEU A 338 -3.18 30.05 8.57
CA LEU A 338 -2.11 29.29 7.92
C LEU A 338 -2.44 27.79 7.79
N ILE A 339 -2.98 27.20 8.85
CA ILE A 339 -3.40 25.78 8.90
C ILE A 339 -4.52 25.49 7.90
N GLU A 340 -5.44 26.44 7.69
CA GLU A 340 -6.53 26.33 6.73
C GLU A 340 -6.15 26.81 5.31
N SER A 341 -4.93 27.32 5.15
CA SER A 341 -4.48 27.90 3.89
C SER A 341 -4.39 26.86 2.77
N LYS A 342 -4.45 27.35 1.53
CA LYS A 342 -4.28 26.49 0.34
C LYS A 342 -2.88 25.86 0.23
N MET A 343 -1.91 26.26 1.06
CA MET A 343 -0.57 25.64 1.07
C MET A 343 -0.63 24.17 1.48
N VAL A 344 -1.46 23.84 2.46
CA VAL A 344 -1.68 22.45 2.88
C VAL A 344 -2.24 21.63 1.69
N LYS A 345 -3.22 22.20 0.99
CA LYS A 345 -3.88 21.55 -0.16
C LYS A 345 -2.99 21.36 -1.39
N ILE A 346 -1.87 22.08 -1.50
CA ILE A 346 -0.94 21.94 -2.64
C ILE A 346 -0.22 20.60 -2.59
N TYR A 347 0.09 20.15 -1.37
CA TYR A 347 0.83 18.92 -1.12
C TYR A 347 -0.08 17.76 -0.76
N GLU A 348 -1.38 18.02 -0.57
CA GLU A 348 -2.36 16.94 -0.40
C GLU A 348 -2.50 16.16 -1.71
N ASN A 349 -2.27 14.85 -1.64
CA ASN A 349 -2.53 13.98 -2.78
C ASN A 349 -4.06 13.86 -2.93
N LYS A 350 -4.59 14.12 -4.13
CA LYS A 350 -5.97 13.79 -4.44
C LYS A 350 -6.02 12.28 -4.67
N CYS A 351 -6.11 11.48 -3.61
CA CYS A 351 -6.40 10.06 -3.77
C CYS A 351 -7.77 9.91 -4.45
N SER A 352 -7.78 9.72 -5.77
CA SER A 352 -8.88 9.07 -6.44
C SER A 352 -8.93 7.64 -5.95
N LEU A 353 -10.10 7.20 -5.53
CA LEU A 353 -10.37 5.88 -4.95
C LEU A 353 -10.28 4.80 -6.03
N ASP A 354 -9.14 4.67 -6.69
CA ASP A 354 -8.97 3.77 -7.82
C ASP A 354 -8.52 2.39 -7.34
N LEU A 355 -9.10 1.34 -7.92
CA LEU A 355 -8.91 -0.06 -7.51
C LEU A 355 -7.49 -0.61 -7.79
N PHE A 356 -6.60 0.22 -8.33
CA PHE A 356 -5.28 -0.14 -8.85
C PHE A 356 -4.10 0.44 -8.07
N LEU A 357 -4.37 1.23 -7.04
CA LEU A 357 -3.34 1.95 -6.31
C LEU A 357 -2.44 0.98 -5.53
N ASN A 358 -1.15 0.96 -5.91
CA ASN A 358 -0.08 0.32 -5.16
C ASN A 358 0.06 1.00 -3.77
N ALA A 359 0.93 0.47 -2.91
CA ALA A 359 1.09 1.02 -1.55
C ALA A 359 1.43 2.52 -1.50
N ASP A 360 2.05 3.03 -2.56
CA ASP A 360 2.55 4.40 -2.69
C ASP A 360 1.46 5.44 -2.98
N ASP A 361 0.24 5.01 -3.28
CA ASP A 361 -0.82 5.89 -3.79
C ASP A 361 -1.89 6.25 -2.73
N VAL A 362 -1.66 5.86 -1.47
CA VAL A 362 -2.54 6.15 -0.33
C VAL A 362 -1.80 7.03 0.68
N HIS A 363 -1.28 8.14 0.18
CA HIS A 363 -0.62 9.14 1.00
C HIS A 363 -1.46 10.40 1.05
N VAL A 364 -1.53 11.01 2.22
CA VAL A 364 -2.18 12.33 2.38
C VAL A 364 -1.28 13.39 1.78
N PHE A 365 0.04 13.26 1.92
CA PHE A 365 1.03 14.26 1.49
C PHE A 365 2.05 13.66 0.52
N ASP A 366 2.31 14.36 -0.58
CA ASP A 366 3.38 14.05 -1.53
C ASP A 366 4.73 14.59 -1.03
N LEU A 367 5.47 13.76 -0.29
CA LEU A 367 6.75 14.15 0.31
C LEU A 367 7.84 14.38 -0.74
N GLY A 368 7.85 13.62 -1.84
CA GLY A 368 8.85 13.75 -2.89
C GLY A 368 8.75 15.13 -3.56
N ARG A 369 7.53 15.57 -3.87
CA ARG A 369 7.30 16.91 -4.38
C ARG A 369 7.65 18.01 -3.39
N ILE A 370 7.37 17.82 -2.09
CA ILE A 370 7.78 18.78 -1.06
C ILE A 370 9.30 18.92 -1.01
N GLN A 371 10.04 17.80 -0.98
CA GLN A 371 11.50 17.81 -0.94
C GLN A 371 12.08 18.49 -2.18
N ALA A 372 11.54 18.20 -3.37
CA ALA A 372 11.94 18.83 -4.62
C ALA A 372 11.62 20.33 -4.66
N ASP A 373 10.44 20.76 -4.18
CA ASP A 373 10.08 22.18 -4.09
C ASP A 373 10.97 22.96 -3.10
N LEU A 374 11.44 22.30 -2.04
CA LEU A 374 12.36 22.90 -1.07
C LEU A 374 13.82 22.90 -1.56
N GLY A 375 14.20 21.99 -2.46
CA GLY A 375 15.60 21.77 -2.83
C GLY A 375 16.45 21.38 -1.61
N LEU A 376 15.92 20.49 -0.76
CA LEU A 376 16.43 20.18 0.58
C LEU A 376 17.85 19.59 0.56
N ASP A 377 18.18 18.85 -0.49
CA ASP A 377 19.50 18.29 -0.77
C ASP A 377 20.60 19.37 -0.86
N MET A 378 20.24 20.54 -1.40
CA MET A 378 21.16 21.66 -1.54
C MET A 378 21.35 22.46 -0.24
N TRP A 379 20.53 22.23 0.80
CA TRP A 379 20.59 23.02 2.03
C TRP A 379 21.84 22.73 2.86
N ASP A 380 22.41 21.53 2.77
CA ASP A 380 23.63 21.17 3.49
C ASP A 380 24.84 22.03 3.08
N TYR A 381 24.78 22.59 1.87
CA TYR A 381 25.85 23.38 1.25
C TYR A 381 25.55 24.89 1.24
N SER A 382 24.51 25.34 1.94
CA SER A 382 24.10 26.76 1.98
C SER A 382 23.79 27.24 3.40
N GLU A 383 23.48 28.53 3.55
CA GLU A 383 23.06 29.13 4.82
C GLU A 383 21.75 28.52 5.37
N TRP A 384 21.03 27.77 4.53
CA TRP A 384 19.81 27.05 4.89
C TRP A 384 20.08 25.78 5.71
N ARG A 385 21.33 25.35 5.88
CA ARG A 385 21.69 24.20 6.72
C ARG A 385 21.10 24.29 8.13
N THR A 386 21.09 25.48 8.71
CA THR A 386 20.51 25.73 10.06
C THR A 386 18.99 25.60 10.09
N SER A 387 18.33 25.72 8.94
CA SER A 387 16.87 25.62 8.77
C SER A 387 16.41 24.20 8.46
N LYS A 388 17.33 23.30 8.11
CA LYS A 388 17.03 21.93 7.66
C LYS A 388 16.26 21.12 8.71
N GLY A 389 16.59 21.26 9.99
CA GLY A 389 15.88 20.57 11.07
C GLY A 389 14.39 20.93 11.15
N ILE A 390 13.99 22.14 10.76
CA ILE A 390 12.58 22.57 10.71
C ILE A 390 11.85 21.81 9.60
N ALA A 391 12.46 21.72 8.41
CA ALA A 391 11.91 21.00 7.28
C ALA A 391 11.84 19.48 7.54
N GLU A 392 12.87 18.90 8.15
CA GLU A 392 12.89 17.48 8.56
C GLU A 392 11.79 17.17 9.59
N THR A 393 11.57 18.07 10.55
CA THR A 393 10.48 17.94 11.54
C THR A 393 9.12 17.93 10.84
N MET A 394 8.89 18.84 9.89
CA MET A 394 7.67 18.87 9.09
C MET A 394 7.49 17.58 8.28
N LEU A 395 8.53 17.13 7.58
CA LEU A 395 8.49 15.89 6.80
C LEU A 395 8.18 14.68 7.69
N SER A 396 8.76 14.61 8.89
CA SER A 396 8.45 13.58 9.88
C SER A 396 6.98 13.59 10.32
N CYS A 397 6.42 14.78 10.62
CA CYS A 397 5.00 14.92 10.97
C CYS A 397 4.08 14.48 9.83
N MET A 398 4.38 14.88 8.59
CA MET A 398 3.62 14.45 7.41
C MET A 398 3.74 12.96 7.15
N GLN A 399 4.92 12.38 7.35
CA GLN A 399 5.12 10.94 7.16
C GLN A 399 4.36 10.11 8.19
N LYS A 400 4.24 10.59 9.44
CA LYS A 400 3.35 10.01 10.44
C LYS A 400 1.88 10.05 10.00
N ALA A 401 1.44 11.16 9.40
CA ALA A 401 0.09 11.27 8.86
C ALA A 401 -0.14 10.31 7.68
N ASN A 402 0.81 10.19 6.75
CA ASN A 402 0.77 9.21 5.67
C ASN A 402 0.69 7.77 6.19
N SER A 403 1.54 7.43 7.17
CA SER A 403 1.56 6.13 7.83
C SER A 403 0.22 5.77 8.49
N MET A 404 -0.37 6.72 9.21
CA MET A 404 -1.71 6.56 9.80
C MET A 404 -2.75 6.22 8.74
N VAL A 405 -2.78 6.99 7.65
CA VAL A 405 -3.78 6.80 6.58
C VAL A 405 -3.56 5.50 5.83
N LEU A 406 -2.31 5.13 5.55
CA LEU A 406 -1.97 3.84 4.95
C LEU A 406 -2.50 2.68 5.80
N ILE A 407 -2.19 2.67 7.11
CA ILE A 407 -2.64 1.59 8.02
C ILE A 407 -4.17 1.59 8.14
N GLY A 408 -4.77 2.76 8.34
CA GLY A 408 -6.22 2.90 8.49
C GLY A 408 -6.99 2.40 7.26
N ASN A 409 -6.57 2.82 6.06
CA ASN A 409 -7.18 2.39 4.82
C ASN A 409 -6.93 0.91 4.53
N SER A 410 -5.74 0.39 4.84
CA SER A 410 -5.43 -1.02 4.65
C SER A 410 -6.28 -1.90 5.56
N LYS A 411 -6.43 -1.54 6.85
CA LYS A 411 -7.34 -2.22 7.79
C LYS A 411 -8.80 -2.16 7.35
N LEU A 412 -9.26 -0.99 6.88
CA LEU A 412 -10.62 -0.83 6.36
C LEU A 412 -10.86 -1.73 5.14
N SER A 413 -9.88 -1.85 4.25
CA SER A 413 -9.92 -2.77 3.12
C SER A 413 -10.06 -4.22 3.60
N SER A 414 -9.20 -4.66 4.55
CA SER A 414 -9.28 -6.01 5.13
C SER A 414 -10.62 -6.27 5.80
N LEU A 415 -11.19 -5.28 6.49
CA LEU A 415 -12.50 -5.40 7.13
C LEU A 415 -13.62 -5.58 6.09
N LYS A 416 -13.62 -4.77 5.03
CA LYS A 416 -14.58 -4.90 3.92
C LYS A 416 -14.46 -6.26 3.23
N ALA A 417 -13.23 -6.72 3.00
CA ALA A 417 -12.95 -8.03 2.44
C ALA A 417 -13.46 -9.16 3.34
N LEU A 418 -13.21 -9.07 4.65
CA LEU A 418 -13.70 -10.03 5.63
C LEU A 418 -15.23 -10.10 5.64
N ILE A 419 -15.91 -8.95 5.67
CA ILE A 419 -17.37 -8.87 5.58
C ILE A 419 -17.85 -9.54 4.30
N THR A 420 -17.21 -9.24 3.15
CA THR A 420 -17.59 -9.81 1.85
C THR A 420 -17.47 -11.33 1.83
N VAL A 421 -16.36 -11.88 2.33
CA VAL A 421 -16.19 -13.35 2.45
C VAL A 421 -17.29 -13.97 3.31
N LEU A 422 -17.58 -13.37 4.47
CA LEU A 422 -18.59 -13.89 5.39
C LEU A 422 -20.00 -13.82 4.80
N THR A 423 -20.36 -12.74 4.11
CA THR A 423 -21.66 -12.63 3.43
C THR A 423 -21.81 -13.70 2.34
N VAL A 424 -20.78 -13.86 1.48
CA VAL A 424 -20.80 -14.89 0.46
C VAL A 424 -20.78 -16.29 1.09
N TYR A 425 -20.16 -16.48 2.25
CA TYR A 425 -20.19 -17.74 2.97
C TYR A 425 -21.55 -18.06 3.62
N GLU A 426 -22.20 -17.10 4.26
CA GLU A 426 -23.49 -17.30 4.96
C GLU A 426 -24.59 -17.71 3.97
N ASP A 427 -24.66 -17.02 2.83
CA ASP A 427 -25.53 -17.39 1.71
C ASP A 427 -25.26 -18.82 1.17
N SER A 428 -24.16 -19.48 1.57
CA SER A 428 -23.80 -20.86 1.16
C SER A 428 -24.32 -21.92 2.14
N VAL A 429 -24.58 -21.53 3.38
CA VAL A 429 -25.09 -22.41 4.45
C VAL A 429 -26.62 -22.45 4.43
N SER A 430 -27.26 -21.45 3.85
CA SER A 430 -28.72 -21.29 3.78
C SER A 430 -29.45 -21.76 2.49
N PRO A 431 -29.05 -22.78 1.69
CA PRO A 431 -29.86 -23.18 0.52
C PRO A 431 -31.17 -23.94 0.83
N LEU A 432 -31.54 -24.15 2.09
CA LEU A 432 -32.68 -25.01 2.48
C LEU A 432 -33.46 -24.39 3.65
N SER A 433 -34.10 -23.25 3.42
CA SER A 433 -35.26 -22.81 4.22
C SER A 433 -36.12 -21.85 3.41
N SER A 434 -36.79 -22.39 2.40
CA SER A 434 -37.98 -21.77 1.80
C SER A 434 -38.84 -22.92 1.32
N ASP A 435 -39.82 -23.28 2.14
CA ASP A 435 -40.91 -24.19 1.79
C ASP A 435 -41.71 -23.67 0.59
#